data_AF-A0A1F0J294-F1
#
_entry.id   AF-A0A1F0J294-F1
#
_cell.length_a   1.000
_cell.length_b   1.000
_cell.length_c   1.000
_cell.angle_alpha   90.00
_cell.angle_beta   90.00
_cell.angle_gamma   90.00
#
_symmetry.space_group_name_H-M   'P 1'
#
loop_
_entity.id
_entity.type
_entity.pdbx_description
1 polymer ?
#
loop_
_entity_poly.entity_id
_entity_poly.type
_entity_poly.pdbx_seq_one_letter_code
_entity_poly.pdbx_strand_id
1 'polypeptide(L)' 'MQSSYFQKEVERVVTEGTMKTAYLKDINHIKCPIPDLDRQKEISHLLSVLSLKEDVERQLLQKYQIQKQYLLRKMFI' A
#
# COMPACT_ATOMS: atom_id res chain seq x y z
N MET A 1 4.50 1.93 -7.39
CA MET A 1 5.33 0.84 -6.82
C MET A 1 5.51 1.12 -5.34
N GLN A 2 5.09 0.22 -4.45
CA GLN A 2 5.12 0.43 -2.99
C GLN A 2 5.96 -0.61 -2.23
N SER A 3 6.72 -1.44 -2.95
CA SER A 3 7.58 -2.41 -2.28
C SER A 3 8.71 -1.70 -1.55
N SER A 4 9.07 -2.23 -0.37
CA SER A 4 10.20 -1.73 0.41
C SER A 4 11.52 -1.78 -0.35
N TYR A 5 11.67 -2.76 -1.26
CA TYR A 5 12.79 -2.82 -2.18
C TYR A 5 12.86 -1.59 -3.09
N PHE A 6 11.77 -1.30 -3.82
CA PHE A 6 11.77 -0.18 -4.75
C PHE A 6 11.97 1.16 -4.05
N GLN A 7 11.35 1.33 -2.88
CA GLN A 7 11.55 2.55 -2.08
C GLN A 7 13.03 2.75 -1.70
N LYS A 8 13.72 1.68 -1.25
CA LYS A 8 15.15 1.75 -0.92
C LYS A 8 16.01 2.06 -2.15
N GLU A 9 15.69 1.48 -3.31
CA GLU A 9 16.43 1.77 -4.54
C GLU A 9 16.20 3.21 -5.02
N VAL A 10 14.98 3.74 -4.89
CA VAL A 10 14.69 5.14 -5.16
C VAL A 10 15.47 6.05 -4.20
N GLU A 11 15.45 5.75 -2.90
CA GLU A 11 16.19 6.52 -1.88
C GLU A 11 17.70 6.61 -2.16
N ARG A 12 18.28 5.57 -2.78
CA ARG A 12 19.72 5.57 -3.17
C ARG A 12 20.04 6.50 -4.34
N VAL A 13 19.06 6.78 -5.21
CA VAL A 13 19.25 7.63 -6.39
C VAL A 13 18.69 9.05 -6.19
N VAL A 14 17.98 9.29 -5.09
CA VAL A 14 17.52 10.62 -4.72
C VAL A 14 18.71 11.50 -4.37
N THR A 15 18.76 12.68 -4.98
CA THR A 15 19.69 13.76 -4.63
C THR A 15 18.97 14.78 -3.77
N GLU A 16 19.61 15.24 -2.69
CA GLU A 16 19.08 16.26 -1.80
C GLU A 16 19.79 17.59 -2.02
N GLY A 17 19.07 18.56 -2.58
CA GLY A 17 19.44 19.98 -2.61
C GLY A 17 18.40 20.79 -1.84
N THR A 18 17.78 21.79 -2.47
CA THR A 18 16.61 22.48 -1.90
C THR A 18 15.37 21.57 -1.85
N MET A 19 15.24 20.62 -2.77
CA MET A 19 14.17 19.63 -2.82
C MET A 19 14.74 18.23 -3.05
N LYS A 20 14.15 17.21 -2.42
CA LYS A 20 14.46 15.80 -2.72
C LYS A 20 14.04 15.48 -4.15
N THR A 21 14.99 15.10 -4.98
CA THR A 21 14.76 14.89 -6.41
C THR A 21 15.34 13.56 -6.87
N ALA A 22 14.55 12.74 -7.57
CA ALA A 22 15.03 11.57 -8.29
C ALA A 22 14.86 11.81 -9.79
N TYR A 23 15.95 11.77 -10.56
CA TYR A 23 15.87 11.98 -12.00
C TYR A 23 15.39 10.72 -12.71
N LEU A 24 14.61 10.90 -13.78
CA LEU A 24 14.07 9.78 -14.57
C LEU A 24 15.18 8.86 -15.10
N LYS A 25 16.32 9.42 -15.50
CA LYS A 25 17.48 8.65 -15.93
C LYS A 25 17.90 7.65 -14.85
N ASP A 26 17.91 8.03 -13.58
CA ASP A 26 18.40 7.17 -12.50
C ASP A 26 17.33 6.15 -12.07
N ILE A 27 16.05 6.54 -12.09
CA ILE A 27 14.91 5.64 -11.86
C ILE A 27 14.89 4.50 -12.90
N ASN A 28 15.16 4.81 -14.17
CA ASN A 28 15.15 3.82 -15.25
C ASN A 28 16.24 2.73 -15.09
N HIS A 29 17.26 2.96 -14.27
CA HIS A 29 18.30 1.96 -13.97
C HIS A 29 17.97 1.09 -12.75
N ILE A 30 16.87 1.36 -12.03
CA ILE A 30 16.43 0.52 -10.92
C ILE A 30 16.02 -0.83 -11.47
N LYS A 31 16.67 -1.89 -10.97
CA LYS A 31 16.41 -3.26 -11.42
C LYS A 31 14.99 -3.68 -11.01
N CYS A 32 14.21 -4.12 -11.99
CA CYS A 32 12.90 -4.71 -11.76
C CYS A 32 12.91 -6.14 -12.30
N PRO A 33 13.05 -7.18 -11.45
CA PRO A 33 12.93 -8.55 -11.92
C PRO A 33 11.49 -8.81 -12.35
N ILE A 34 11.31 -9.18 -13.62
CA ILE A 34 10.01 -9.49 -14.21
C ILE A 34 9.90 -11.02 -14.29
N PRO A 35 9.04 -11.66 -13.48
CA PRO A 35 8.80 -13.10 -13.57
C PRO A 35 7.96 -13.43 -14.81
N ASP A 36 7.75 -14.71 -15.10
CA ASP A 36 6.85 -15.15 -16.17
C ASP A 36 5.40 -14.70 -15.93
N LEU A 37 4.59 -14.72 -16.99
CA LEU A 37 3.23 -14.18 -16.97
C LEU A 37 2.31 -14.90 -15.97
N ASP A 38 2.45 -16.22 -15.84
CA ASP A 38 1.58 -16.99 -14.95
C ASP A 38 1.91 -16.67 -13.50
N ARG A 39 3.21 -16.59 -13.17
CA ARG A 39 3.64 -16.14 -11.85
C ARG A 39 3.23 -14.70 -11.53
N GLN A 40 3.24 -13.80 -12.52
CA GLN A 40 2.72 -12.43 -12.35
C GLN A 40 1.23 -12.43 -12.00
N LYS A 41 0.42 -13.24 -12.69
CA LYS A 41 -1.02 -13.37 -12.42
C LYS A 41 -1.29 -13.92 -11.03
N GLU A 42 -0.56 -14.95 -10.61
CA GLU A 42 -0.68 -15.53 -9.27
C GLU A 42 -0.40 -14.49 -8.18
N ILE A 43 0.73 -13.78 -8.29
CA ILE A 43 1.11 -12.75 -7.32
C ILE A 43 0.08 -11.62 -7.30
N SER A 44 -0.34 -11.15 -8.47
CA SER A 44 -1.35 -10.08 -8.57
C SER A 44 -2.66 -10.51 -7.93
N HIS A 45 -3.14 -11.71 -8.23
CA HIS A 45 -4.40 -12.22 -7.69
C HIS A 45 -4.36 -12.31 -6.16
N LEU A 46 -3.28 -12.88 -5.60
CA LEU A 46 -3.09 -12.97 -4.16
C LEU A 46 -3.13 -11.60 -3.49
N LEU A 47 -2.38 -10.62 -4.03
CA LEU A 47 -2.36 -9.26 -3.49
C LEU A 47 -3.72 -8.58 -3.58
N SER A 48 -4.44 -8.73 -4.69
CA SER A 48 -5.79 -8.18 -4.83
C SER A 48 -6.77 -8.75 -3.80
N VAL A 49 -6.71 -10.06 -3.52
CA VAL A 49 -7.55 -10.68 -2.48
C VAL A 49 -7.22 -10.14 -1.09
N LEU A 50 -5.93 -9.95 -0.78
CA LEU A 50 -5.51 -9.38 0.50
C LEU A 50 -5.96 -7.93 0.67
N SER A 51 -5.78 -7.09 -0.36
CA SER A 51 -6.27 -5.70 -0.32
C SER A 51 -7.77 -5.62 -0.16
N LEU A 52 -8.53 -6.46 -0.88
CA LEU A 52 -9.99 -6.52 -0.72
C LEU A 52 -10.38 -6.90 0.71
N LYS A 53 -9.70 -7.89 1.31
CA LYS A 53 -9.93 -8.25 2.71
C LYS A 53 -9.65 -7.08 3.64
N GLU A 54 -8.51 -6.40 3.47
CA GLU A 54 -8.15 -5.24 4.28
C GLU A 54 -9.23 -4.14 4.22
N ASP A 55 -9.75 -3.85 3.02
CA ASP A 55 -10.81 -2.86 2.83
C ASP A 55 -12.11 -3.26 3.54
N VAL A 56 -12.51 -4.53 3.43
CA VAL A 56 -13.72 -5.04 4.11
C VAL A 56 -13.58 -4.93 5.62
N GLU A 57 -12.43 -5.31 6.18
CA GLU A 57 -12.16 -5.23 7.62
C GLU A 57 -12.17 -3.77 8.11
N ARG A 58 -11.58 -2.84 7.34
CA ARG A 58 -11.60 -1.40 7.65
C ARG A 58 -13.03 -0.84 7.68
N GLN A 59 -13.86 -1.21 6.70
CA GLN A 59 -15.27 -0.82 6.66
C GLN A 59 -16.06 -1.41 7.82
N LEU A 60 -15.82 -2.67 8.15
CA LEU A 60 -16.49 -3.35 9.26
C LEU A 60 -16.13 -2.70 10.60
N LEU A 61 -14.85 -2.39 10.81
CA LEU A 61 -14.39 -1.67 12.00
C LEU A 61 -15.08 -0.31 12.16
N GLN A 62 -15.20 0.47 11.08
CA GLN A 62 -15.92 1.74 11.11
C GLN A 62 -17.38 1.55 11.50
N LYS A 63 -18.07 0.54 10.94
CA LYS A 63 -19.46 0.23 11.30
C LYS A 63 -19.59 -0.13 12.77
N TYR A 64 -18.69 -0.94 13.31
CA TYR A 64 -18.68 -1.29 14.73
C TYR A 64 -18.40 -0.09 15.63
N GLN A 65 -17.53 0.83 15.24
CA GLN A 65 -17.29 2.07 15.99
C GLN A 65 -18.55 2.94 16.07
N ILE A 66 -19.27 3.09 14.95
CA ILE A 66 -20.53 3.83 14.90
C ILE A 66 -21.60 3.16 15.78
N GLN A 67 -21.76 1.85 15.66
CA GLN A 67 -22.71 1.09 16.48
C GLN A 67 -22.38 1.20 17.97
N LYS A 68 -21.11 1.03 18.34
CA LYS A 68 -20.65 1.19 19.73
C LYS A 68 -20.98 2.59 20.26
N GLN A 69 -20.68 3.65 19.50
CA GLN A 69 -20.98 5.02 19.92
C GLN A 69 -22.48 5.25 20.10
N TYR A 70 -23.30 4.74 19.17
CA TYR A 70 -24.75 4.82 19.27
C TYR A 70 -25.30 4.12 20.52
N LEU A 71 -24.87 2.87 20.76
CA LEU A 71 -25.32 2.08 21.91
C LEU A 71 -24.93 2.72 23.24
N LEU A 72 -23.68 3.21 23.36
CA LEU A 72 -23.24 3.92 24.57
C LEU A 72 -24.09 5.16 24.85
N ARG A 73 -24.44 5.95 23.82
CA ARG A 73 -25.35 7.10 24.00
C ARG A 73 -26.75 6.67 24.45
N LYS A 74 -27.23 5.50 24.05
CA LYS A 74 -28.55 4.98 24.41
C LYS A 74 -28.61 4.32 25.80
N MET A 75 -27.48 3.90 26.35
CA MET A 75 -27.42 3.25 27.67
C MET A 75 -27.27 4.22 28.84
N PHE A 76 -26.72 5.42 28.60
CA PHE A 76 -26.43 6.41 29.64
C PHE A 76 -27.29 7.69 29.52
N ILE A 77 -28.42 7.59 28.82
CA ILE A 77 -29.55 8.53 28.83
C ILE A 77 -30.78 7.71 29.23
#